data_AF-X1SPL3-F1
#
_entry.id   AF-X1SPL3-F1
#
_cell.length_a   1.000
_cell.length_b   1.000
_cell.length_c   1.000
_cell.angle_alpha   90.00
_cell.angle_beta   90.00
_cell.angle_gamma   90.00
#
_symmetry.space_group_name_H-M   'P 1'
#
loop_
_entity.id
_entity.type
_entity.pdbx_description
1 polymer ?
#
loop_
_entity_poly.entity_id
_entity_poly.type
_entity_poly.pdbx_seq_one_letter_code
_entity_poly.pdbx_strand_id
1 'polypeptide(L)'
;DRYVFHWSELVDNEDELKYYNAIEMLADPRTQRAFQEDRKWLNWANCVILLMPCGRSSHMEAGYGKGQGKLLYIFGDFPKGEFDVMYGLADRLFRREELPEMVEEIKRRILL
;
A
#
# COMPACT_ATOMS: atom_id res chain seq x y z
N ASP A 1 7.29 11.96 -15.01
CA ASP A 1 6.99 10.52 -15.22
C ASP A 1 7.14 9.74 -13.92
N ARG A 2 6.24 8.78 -13.68
CA ARG A 2 6.28 7.87 -12.51
C ARG A 2 7.27 6.75 -12.81
N TYR A 3 8.19 6.47 -11.89
CA TYR A 3 9.02 5.27 -11.98
C TYR A 3 8.19 4.06 -11.52
N VAL A 4 8.17 3.00 -12.33
CA VAL A 4 7.50 1.73 -12.02
C VAL A 4 8.58 0.67 -11.99
N PHE A 5 8.73 0.03 -10.85
CA PHE A 5 9.74 -0.99 -10.63
C PHE A 5 9.18 -2.37 -10.96
N HIS A 6 9.95 -3.15 -11.70
CA HIS A 6 9.68 -4.56 -11.97
C HIS A 6 10.78 -5.42 -11.34
N TRP A 7 10.40 -6.56 -10.75
CA TRP A 7 11.35 -7.47 -10.11
C TRP A 7 12.37 -8.05 -11.09
N SER A 8 11.99 -8.19 -12.37
CA SER A 8 12.89 -8.52 -13.48
C SER A 8 14.00 -7.49 -13.71
N GLU A 9 13.95 -6.30 -13.09
CA GLU A 9 15.06 -5.35 -13.13
C GLU A 9 16.22 -5.79 -12.22
N LEU A 10 16.01 -6.69 -11.25
CA LEU A 10 17.06 -7.13 -10.33
C LEU A 10 17.93 -8.26 -10.88
N VAL A 11 17.32 -9.13 -11.68
CA VAL A 11 17.91 -10.37 -12.20
C VAL A 11 17.40 -10.63 -13.60
N ASP A 12 18.24 -11.21 -14.47
CA ASP A 12 17.86 -11.57 -15.84
C ASP A 12 16.82 -12.72 -15.87
N ASN A 13 16.82 -13.56 -14.82
CA ASN A 13 15.84 -14.62 -14.59
C ASN A 13 15.24 -14.47 -13.19
N GLU A 14 13.91 -14.29 -13.09
CA GLU A 14 13.21 -14.11 -11.80
C GLU A 14 13.43 -15.27 -10.81
N ASP A 15 13.72 -16.49 -11.27
CA ASP A 15 14.07 -17.62 -10.40
C ASP A 15 15.35 -17.37 -9.57
N GLU A 16 16.18 -16.42 -9.97
CA GLU A 16 17.39 -16.02 -9.24
C GLU A 16 17.11 -15.08 -8.07
N LEU A 17 15.90 -14.51 -7.97
CA LEU A 17 15.49 -13.70 -6.81
C LEU A 17 15.62 -14.47 -5.49
N LYS A 18 15.53 -15.81 -5.54
CA LYS A 18 15.72 -16.69 -4.37
C LYS A 18 17.11 -16.57 -3.72
N TYR A 19 18.10 -16.03 -4.43
CA TYR A 19 19.43 -15.79 -3.90
C TYR A 19 19.56 -14.44 -3.19
N TYR A 20 18.55 -13.57 -3.28
CA TYR A 20 18.50 -12.33 -2.51
C TYR A 20 17.81 -12.56 -1.17
N ASN A 21 18.45 -12.13 -0.09
CA ASN A 21 17.77 -11.90 1.18
C ASN A 21 17.30 -10.43 1.29
N ALA A 22 16.54 -10.12 2.34
CA ALA A 22 15.98 -8.78 2.55
C ALA A 22 17.06 -7.68 2.70
N ILE A 23 18.23 -8.00 3.27
CA ILE A 23 19.33 -7.06 3.47
C ILE A 23 19.97 -6.72 2.12
N GLU A 24 20.26 -7.75 1.30
CA GLU A 24 20.81 -7.57 -0.04
C GLU A 24 19.85 -6.81 -0.94
N MET A 25 18.56 -7.17 -0.89
CA MET A 25 17.52 -6.46 -1.61
C MET A 25 17.50 -4.98 -1.22
N LEU A 26 17.56 -4.61 0.06
CA LEU A 26 17.55 -3.21 0.51
C LEU A 26 18.84 -2.45 0.22
N ALA A 27 19.95 -3.15 0.01
CA ALA A 27 21.22 -2.53 -0.38
C ALA A 27 21.29 -2.20 -1.89
N ASP A 28 20.44 -2.83 -2.71
CA ASP A 28 20.42 -2.63 -4.16
C ASP A 28 19.93 -1.21 -4.54
N PRO A 29 20.69 -0.41 -5.33
CA PRO A 29 20.27 0.93 -5.72
C PRO A 29 18.93 0.99 -6.49
N ARG A 30 18.56 -0.08 -7.21
CA ARG A 30 17.30 -0.15 -7.97
C ARG A 30 16.09 -0.25 -7.03
N THR A 31 16.18 -1.08 -6.00
CA THR A 31 15.12 -1.20 -4.99
C THR A 31 15.04 0.04 -4.12
N GLN A 32 16.16 0.69 -3.81
CA GLN A 32 16.19 1.97 -3.09
C GLN A 32 15.48 3.05 -3.90
N ARG A 33 15.71 3.10 -5.22
CA ARG A 33 15.01 4.02 -6.12
C ARG A 33 13.50 3.73 -6.13
N ALA A 34 13.10 2.47 -6.24
CA ALA A 34 11.69 2.06 -6.18
C ALA A 34 11.03 2.50 -4.86
N PHE A 35 11.67 2.19 -3.73
CA PHE A 35 11.22 2.59 -2.40
C PHE A 35 11.06 4.11 -2.26
N GLN A 36 12.03 4.89 -2.74
CA GLN A 36 11.94 6.36 -2.67
C GLN A 36 10.82 6.92 -3.54
N GLU A 37 10.58 6.32 -4.71
CA GLU A 37 9.47 6.71 -5.57
C GLU A 37 8.12 6.45 -4.87
N ASP A 38 7.89 5.25 -4.34
CA ASP A 38 6.64 4.91 -3.66
C ASP A 38 6.45 5.75 -2.39
N ARG A 39 7.52 5.91 -1.59
CA ARG A 39 7.48 6.76 -0.38
C ARG A 39 7.16 8.21 -0.70
N LYS A 40 7.68 8.76 -1.80
CA LYS A 40 7.36 10.13 -2.25
C LYS A 40 5.86 10.29 -2.49
N TRP A 41 5.23 9.32 -3.16
CA TRP A 41 3.79 9.36 -3.42
C TRP A 41 2.94 9.14 -2.16
N LEU A 42 3.36 8.24 -1.27
CA LEU A 42 2.75 8.09 0.05
C LEU A 42 2.81 9.41 0.83
N ASN A 43 3.97 10.08 0.85
CA ASN A 43 4.14 11.37 1.53
C ASN A 43 3.27 12.48 0.92
N TRP A 44 3.10 12.49 -0.41
CA TRP A 44 2.26 13.47 -1.10
C TRP A 44 0.75 13.24 -0.86
N ALA A 45 0.30 11.99 -0.77
CA ALA A 45 -1.12 11.66 -0.69
C ALA A 45 -1.81 12.20 0.58
N ASN A 46 -3.06 12.63 0.46
CA ASN A 46 -3.91 12.96 1.62
C ASN A 46 -4.61 11.73 2.22
N CYS A 47 -4.79 10.68 1.41
CA CYS A 47 -5.50 9.46 1.75
C CYS A 47 -4.80 8.25 1.14
N VAL A 48 -4.75 7.15 1.88
CA VAL A 48 -4.31 5.84 1.41
C VAL A 48 -5.50 4.89 1.45
N ILE A 49 -5.70 4.13 0.37
CA ILE A 49 -6.74 3.12 0.27
C ILE A 49 -6.04 1.77 0.12
N LEU A 50 -6.19 0.90 1.11
CA LEU A 50 -5.71 -0.48 1.07
C LEU A 50 -6.76 -1.36 0.39
N LEU A 51 -6.44 -1.88 -0.79
CA LEU A 51 -7.36 -2.71 -1.58
C LEU A 51 -7.23 -4.18 -1.20
N MET A 52 -8.32 -4.83 -0.81
CA MET A 52 -8.34 -6.26 -0.47
C MET A 52 -8.76 -7.13 -1.66
N PRO A 53 -8.14 -8.32 -1.84
CA PRO A 53 -7.00 -8.83 -1.07
C PRO A 53 -5.68 -8.13 -1.47
N CYS A 54 -4.74 -8.00 -0.53
CA CYS A 54 -3.41 -7.47 -0.80
C CYS A 54 -2.32 -8.19 0.00
N GLY A 55 -1.07 -7.95 -0.40
CA GLY A 55 0.11 -8.51 0.24
C GLY A 55 0.59 -7.72 1.47
N ARG A 56 1.62 -8.24 2.13
CA ARG A 56 2.24 -7.66 3.33
C ARG A 56 2.81 -6.25 3.12
N SER A 57 3.36 -5.97 1.93
CA SER A 57 3.90 -4.64 1.59
C SER A 57 2.82 -3.57 1.61
N SER A 58 1.67 -3.83 0.99
CA SER A 58 0.54 -2.89 0.96
C SER A 58 0.04 -2.55 2.37
N HIS A 59 -0.01 -3.53 3.28
CA HIS A 59 -0.33 -3.29 4.69
C HIS A 59 0.71 -2.40 5.38
N MET A 60 2.00 -2.62 5.11
CA MET A 60 3.10 -1.81 5.65
C MET A 60 3.02 -0.35 5.15
N GLU A 61 2.73 -0.15 3.87
CA GLU A 61 2.55 1.18 3.27
C GLU A 61 1.32 1.91 3.82
N ALA A 62 0.20 1.18 4.00
CA ALA A 62 -1.01 1.71 4.63
C ALA A 62 -0.74 2.15 6.07
N GLY A 63 -0.04 1.31 6.84
CA GLY A 63 0.39 1.65 8.21
C GLY A 63 1.31 2.87 8.25
N TYR A 64 2.29 2.95 7.35
CA TYR A 64 3.16 4.14 7.21
C TYR A 64 2.32 5.40 6.91
N GLY A 65 1.41 5.32 5.94
CA GLY A 65 0.52 6.42 5.60
C GLY A 65 -0.32 6.90 6.79
N LYS A 66 -0.93 5.97 7.53
CA LYS A 66 -1.70 6.28 8.75
C LYS A 66 -0.83 6.89 9.84
N GLY A 67 0.39 6.37 10.03
CA GLY A 67 1.38 6.91 10.96
C GLY A 67 1.82 8.34 10.64
N GLN A 68 1.67 8.78 9.38
CA GLN A 68 1.89 10.16 8.96
C GLN A 68 0.62 11.04 9.07
N GLY A 69 -0.43 10.56 9.74
CA GLY A 69 -1.67 11.31 9.93
C GLY A 69 -2.62 11.34 8.73
N LYS A 70 -2.36 10.53 7.70
CA LYS A 70 -3.21 10.45 6.49
C LYS A 70 -4.48 9.66 6.80
N LEU A 71 -5.53 9.92 6.01
CA LEU A 71 -6.72 9.07 6.01
C LEU A 71 -6.32 7.67 5.53
N LEU A 72 -6.80 6.64 6.22
CA LEU A 72 -6.62 5.26 5.80
C LEU A 72 -7.99 4.58 5.68
N TYR A 73 -8.32 4.14 4.48
CA TYR A 73 -9.46 3.26 4.25
C TYR A 73 -9.01 1.89 3.79
N ILE A 74 -9.72 0.85 4.21
CA ILE A 74 -9.54 -0.51 3.67
C ILE A 74 -10.79 -0.84 2.85
N PHE A 75 -10.60 -1.22 1.60
CA PHE A 75 -11.69 -1.43 0.66
C PHE A 75 -11.57 -2.79 -0.03
N GLY A 76 -12.66 -3.56 -0.07
CA GLY A 76 -12.71 -4.80 -0.83
C GLY A 76 -13.63 -5.85 -0.23
N ASP A 77 -13.31 -7.12 -0.49
CA ASP A 77 -14.05 -8.25 0.09
C ASP A 77 -13.49 -8.60 1.46
N PHE A 78 -14.38 -8.92 2.43
CA PHE A 78 -14.02 -9.36 3.77
C PHE A 78 -14.64 -10.73 4.06
N PRO A 79 -13.98 -11.82 3.66
CA PRO A 79 -14.46 -13.18 3.92
C PRO A 79 -14.60 -13.46 5.41
N LYS A 80 -15.60 -14.26 5.81
CA LYS A 80 -15.73 -14.71 7.19
C LYS A 80 -14.53 -15.59 7.56
N GLY A 81 -13.90 -15.30 8.69
CA GLY A 81 -12.70 -16.02 9.16
C GLY A 81 -11.38 -15.36 8.76
N GLU A 82 -11.41 -14.35 7.88
CA GLU A 82 -10.23 -13.57 7.49
C GLU A 82 -10.36 -12.16 8.06
N PHE A 83 -9.77 -11.96 9.25
CA PHE A 83 -9.81 -10.67 9.94
C PHE A 83 -8.54 -10.44 10.75
N ASP A 84 -8.20 -9.18 10.95
CA ASP A 84 -7.09 -8.76 11.79
C ASP A 84 -7.54 -7.61 12.70
N VAL A 85 -7.18 -7.67 13.98
CA VAL A 85 -7.52 -6.62 14.97
C VAL A 85 -6.89 -5.27 14.61
N MET A 86 -5.78 -5.27 13.88
CA MET A 86 -5.05 -4.09 13.46
C MET A 86 -5.80 -3.27 12.40
N TYR A 87 -6.87 -3.81 11.79
CA TYR A 87 -7.78 -3.03 10.95
C TYR A 87 -8.45 -1.88 11.72
N GLY A 88 -8.47 -1.92 13.05
CA GLY A 88 -8.91 -0.79 13.89
C GLY A 88 -8.04 0.47 13.78
N LEU A 89 -6.86 0.41 13.14
CA LEU A 89 -6.07 1.59 12.81
C LEU A 89 -6.64 2.37 11.61
N ALA A 90 -7.46 1.74 10.76
CA ALA A 90 -8.09 2.43 9.63
C ALA A 90 -9.19 3.38 10.11
N ASP A 91 -9.43 4.44 9.36
CA ASP A 91 -10.55 5.34 9.59
C ASP A 91 -11.90 4.63 9.36
N ARG A 92 -11.96 3.79 8.33
CA ARG A 92 -13.14 2.98 7.99
C ARG A 92 -12.81 1.84 7.03
N LEU A 93 -13.60 0.76 7.11
CA LEU A 93 -13.63 -0.33 6.14
C LEU A 93 -14.85 -0.16 5.23
N PHE A 94 -14.69 -0.45 3.95
CA PHE A 94 -15.75 -0.39 2.94
C PHE A 94 -15.79 -1.67 2.11
N ARG A 95 -16.98 -2.25 1.97
CA ARG A 95 -17.21 -3.33 1.01
C ARG A 95 -17.30 -2.80 -0.42
N ARG A 96 -17.21 -3.69 -1.40
CA ARG A 96 -17.26 -3.32 -2.82
C ARG A 96 -18.53 -2.55 -3.19
N GLU A 97 -19.66 -2.94 -2.63
CA GLU A 97 -20.95 -2.27 -2.82
C GLU A 97 -21.00 -0.86 -2.22
N GLU A 98 -20.09 -0.53 -1.29
CA GLU A 98 -20.00 0.77 -0.61
C GLU A 98 -19.01 1.75 -1.28
N LEU A 99 -18.60 1.46 -2.53
CA LEU A 99 -17.68 2.32 -3.28
C LEU A 99 -18.20 3.77 -3.40
N PRO A 100 -19.49 4.05 -3.73
CA PRO A 100 -20.00 5.41 -3.78
C PRO A 100 -19.85 6.14 -2.44
N GLU A 101 -20.15 5.49 -1.33
CA GLU A 101 -20.06 6.03 0.02
C GLU A 101 -18.61 6.36 0.41
N MET A 102 -17.66 5.49 0.06
CA MET A 102 -16.24 5.75 0.26
C MET A 102 -15.79 7.00 -0.50
N VAL A 103 -16.21 7.14 -1.76
CA VAL A 103 -15.86 8.29 -2.59
C VAL A 103 -16.41 9.60 -2.00
N GLU A 104 -17.67 9.61 -1.57
CA GLU A 104 -18.26 10.80 -0.93
C GLU A 104 -17.60 11.14 0.41
N GLU A 105 -17.22 10.13 1.20
CA GLU A 105 -16.49 10.33 2.45
C GLU A 105 -15.09 10.91 2.21
N ILE A 106 -14.35 10.42 1.21
CA ILE A 106 -13.05 10.96 0.79
C ILE A 106 -13.20 12.43 0.38
N LYS A 107 -14.17 12.76 -0.50
CA LYS A 107 -14.41 14.14 -0.94
C LYS A 107 -14.69 15.06 0.25
N ARG A 108 -15.56 14.64 1.16
CA ARG A 108 -15.92 15.42 2.36
C ARG A 108 -14.73 15.69 3.28
N ARG A 109 -13.81 14.74 3.44
CA ARG A 109 -12.69 14.87 4.40
C ARG A 109 -11.42 15.49 3.82
N ILE A 110 -11.30 15.60 2.49
CA ILE A 110 -10.10 16.15 1.84
C ILE A 110 -10.36 17.49 1.15
N LEU A 111 -11.59 17.74 0.66
CA LEU A 111 -11.92 18.95 -0.11
C LEU A 111 -12.60 20.07 0.71
N LEU A 112 -12.83 19.83 2.01
CA LEU A 112 -13.28 20.83 2.99
C LEU A 112 -12.11 21.21 3.89
#